data_AF-A0A0F9EKD7-F1
#
_entry.id   AF-A0A0F9EKD7-F1
#
_cell.length_a   1.000
_cell.length_b   1.000
_cell.length_c   1.000
_cell.angle_alpha   90.00
_cell.angle_beta   90.00
_cell.angle_gamma   90.00
#
_symmetry.space_group_name_H-M   'P 1'
#
loop_
_entity.id
_entity.type
_entity.pdbx_description
1 polymer ?
#
loop_
_entity_poly.entity_id
_entity_poly.type
_entity_poly.pdbx_seq_one_letter_code
_entity_poly.pdbx_strand_id
1 'polypeptide(L)'
;MGLGSRIFIVNDDRSIEKLSLARFERLFRQIPDERLSKYAGKRVKYAHVILELKNRKPVEVVMIQYSYLSFDSEGLIDRSLMKKDAVYLEALEGGTVVPVML
;
A
#
# COMPACT_ATOMS: atom_id res chain seq x y z
N MET A 1 22.54 -6.75 -3.20
CA MET A 1 21.67 -5.96 -2.31
C MET A 1 20.43 -5.61 -3.11
N GLY A 2 19.27 -5.47 -2.48
CA GLY A 2 18.03 -5.15 -3.20
C GLY A 2 16.95 -4.66 -2.26
N LEU A 3 15.89 -4.07 -2.83
CA LEU A 3 14.75 -3.57 -2.06
C LEU A 3 13.66 -4.63 -1.95
N GLY A 4 12.95 -4.62 -0.81
CA GLY A 4 11.76 -5.42 -0.58
C GLY A 4 10.61 -4.53 -0.13
N SER A 5 9.38 -4.88 -0.52
CA SER A 5 8.16 -4.19 -0.07
C SER A 5 7.36 -5.05 0.90
N ARG A 6 6.77 -4.40 1.92
CA ARG A 6 5.75 -4.97 2.79
C ARG A 6 4.56 -4.02 2.90
N ILE A 7 3.37 -4.58 2.79
CA ILE A 7 2.11 -3.84 2.89
C ILE A 7 1.41 -4.26 4.18
N PHE A 8 0.99 -3.29 4.97
CA PHE A 8 0.24 -3.51 6.20
C PHE A 8 -1.04 -2.70 6.19
N ILE A 9 -2.16 -3.31 6.57
CA ILE A 9 -3.41 -2.60 6.83
C ILE A 9 -3.48 -2.31 8.32
N VAL A 10 -3.85 -1.08 8.66
CA VAL A 10 -4.02 -0.63 10.04
C VAL A 10 -5.53 -0.47 10.27
N ASN A 11 -6.08 -1.36 11.09
CA ASN A 11 -7.50 -1.38 11.41
C ASN A 11 -7.83 -0.35 12.51
N ASP A 12 -9.12 -0.03 12.65
CA ASP A 12 -9.59 0.97 13.63
C ASP A 12 -9.39 0.52 15.09
N ASP A 13 -9.38 -0.79 15.34
CA ASP A 13 -9.06 -1.41 16.64
C ASP A 13 -7.55 -1.39 16.96
N ARG A 14 -6.75 -0.70 16.14
CA ARG A 14 -5.28 -0.61 16.20
C ARG A 14 -4.56 -1.93 15.90
N SER A 15 -5.28 -2.97 15.46
CA SER A 15 -4.62 -4.17 14.94
C SER A 15 -3.95 -3.87 13.60
N ILE A 16 -2.82 -4.52 13.37
CA ILE A 16 -2.06 -4.42 12.12
C ILE A 16 -2.03 -5.80 11.49
N GLU A 17 -2.46 -5.88 10.24
CA GLU A 17 -2.38 -7.11 9.47
C GLU A 17 -1.51 -6.93 8.24
N LYS A 18 -0.75 -7.97 7.89
CA LYS A 18 0.08 -7.98 6.69
C LYS A 18 -0.78 -8.35 5.47
N LEU A 19 -0.75 -7.51 4.45
CA LEU A 19 -1.24 -7.85 3.13
C LEU A 19 -0.07 -8.34 2.27
N SER A 20 -0.23 -9.47 1.58
CA SER A 20 0.82 -9.94 0.68
C SER A 20 0.98 -8.96 -0.48
N LEU A 21 2.23 -8.72 -0.90
CA LEU A 21 2.54 -7.80 -1.98
C LEU A 21 1.81 -8.20 -3.28
N ALA A 22 1.84 -9.49 -3.63
CA ALA A 22 1.13 -10.02 -4.78
C ALA A 22 -0.39 -9.76 -4.72
N ARG A 23 -1.00 -9.85 -3.53
CA ARG A 23 -2.43 -9.55 -3.36
C ARG A 23 -2.71 -8.06 -3.50
N PHE A 24 -1.87 -7.22 -2.92
CA PHE A 24 -1.94 -5.77 -3.09
C PHE A 24 -1.84 -5.35 -4.56
N GLU A 25 -0.88 -5.91 -5.30
CA GLU A 25 -0.70 -5.65 -6.73
C GLU A 25 -1.92 -6.08 -7.56
N ARG A 26 -2.52 -7.24 -7.26
CA ARG A 26 -3.74 -7.70 -7.94
C ARG A 26 -4.95 -6.82 -7.64
N LEU A 27 -5.12 -6.39 -6.39
CA LEU A 27 -6.16 -5.43 -5.99
C LEU A 27 -5.97 -4.10 -6.72
N PHE A 28 -4.74 -3.60 -6.78
CA PHE A 28 -4.40 -2.36 -7.48
C PHE A 28 -4.63 -2.46 -8.99
N ARG A 29 -4.39 -3.63 -9.59
CA ARG A 29 -4.70 -3.91 -11.00
C ARG A 29 -6.18 -4.18 -11.26
N GLN A 30 -7.03 -4.18 -10.23
CA GLN A 30 -8.46 -4.51 -10.30
C GLN A 30 -8.72 -5.84 -11.00
N ILE A 31 -7.96 -6.89 -10.64
CA ILE A 31 -8.27 -8.24 -11.11
C ILE A 31 -9.66 -8.66 -10.56
N PRO A 32 -10.62 -9.08 -11.40
CA PRO A 32 -12.04 -9.20 -11.04
C PRO A 32 -12.36 -10.02 -9.78
N ASP A 33 -11.55 -11.06 -9.51
CA ASP A 33 -11.78 -12.00 -8.42
C ASP A 33 -11.07 -11.62 -7.11
N GLU A 34 -10.23 -10.59 -7.12
CA GLU A 34 -9.49 -10.17 -5.93
C GLU A 34 -10.27 -9.07 -5.19
N ARG A 35 -11.00 -9.48 -4.14
CA ARG A 35 -11.81 -8.59 -3.29
C ARG A 35 -11.38 -8.69 -1.83
N LEU A 36 -11.50 -7.59 -1.11
CA LEU A 36 -11.36 -7.53 0.35
C LEU A 36 -12.71 -7.16 0.99
N SER A 37 -13.69 -8.05 0.93
CA SER A 37 -15.07 -7.79 1.36
C SER A 37 -15.19 -7.35 2.84
N LYS A 38 -14.24 -7.71 3.71
CA LYS A 38 -14.20 -7.20 5.11
C LYS A 38 -14.03 -5.67 5.21
N TYR A 39 -13.54 -5.06 4.13
CA TYR A 39 -13.36 -3.62 3.98
C TYR A 39 -14.34 -2.99 2.98
N ALA A 40 -15.36 -3.71 2.51
CA ALA A 40 -16.37 -3.17 1.63
C ALA A 40 -16.98 -1.87 2.18
N GLY A 41 -17.01 -0.83 1.35
CA GLY A 41 -17.51 0.51 1.67
C GLY A 41 -16.63 1.30 2.64
N LYS A 42 -15.43 0.82 2.99
CA LYS A 42 -14.54 1.47 3.96
C LYS A 42 -13.36 2.15 3.30
N ARG A 43 -12.88 3.20 3.97
CA ARG A 43 -11.57 3.79 3.71
C ARG A 43 -10.64 3.40 4.86
N VAL A 44 -9.64 2.58 4.57
CA VAL A 44 -8.75 2.00 5.60
C VAL A 44 -7.35 2.58 5.49
N LYS A 45 -6.66 2.73 6.61
CA LYS A 45 -5.26 3.15 6.65
C LYS A 45 -4.38 1.98 6.22
N TYR A 46 -3.31 2.28 5.49
CA TYR A 46 -2.27 1.29 5.19
C TYR A 46 -0.88 1.91 5.28
N ALA A 47 0.11 1.05 5.52
CA ALA A 47 1.52 1.38 5.50
C ALA A 47 2.24 0.55 4.43
N HIS A 48 2.98 1.23 3.56
CA HIS A 48 3.90 0.63 2.61
C HIS A 48 5.33 0.81 3.14
N VAL A 49 5.98 -0.30 3.48
CA VAL A 49 7.32 -0.33 4.07
C VAL A 49 8.30 -0.83 3.02
N ILE A 50 9.30 -0.01 2.73
CA ILE A 50 10.44 -0.36 1.87
C ILE A 50 11.62 -0.77 2.74
N LEU A 51 12.19 -1.93 2.44
CA LEU A 51 13.25 -2.57 3.20
C LEU A 51 14.47 -2.77 2.32
N GLU A 52 15.66 -2.60 2.90
CA GLU A 52 16.87 -3.15 2.31
C GLU A 52 16.98 -4.65 2.64
N LEU A 53 17.34 -5.45 1.63
CA LEU A 53 17.55 -6.88 1.74
C LEU A 53 19.00 -7.26 1.42
N LYS A 54 19.60 -8.04 2.31
CA LYS A 54 20.86 -8.76 2.09
C LYS A 54 20.60 -10.27 2.16
N ASN A 55 20.96 -11.01 1.12
CA ASN A 55 20.70 -12.45 1.02
C ASN A 55 19.22 -12.81 1.31
N ARG A 56 18.29 -12.03 0.76
CA ARG A 56 16.83 -12.14 0.93
C ARG A 56 16.31 -11.95 2.36
N LYS A 57 17.15 -11.49 3.28
CA LYS A 57 16.77 -11.14 4.65
C LYS A 57 16.75 -9.61 4.81
N PRO A 58 15.74 -9.05 5.48
CA PRO A 58 15.69 -7.61 5.74
C PRO A 58 16.83 -7.22 6.69
N VAL A 59 17.49 -6.11 6.38
CA VAL A 59 18.57 -5.55 7.21
C VAL A 59 18.25 -4.13 7.69
N GLU A 60 17.46 -3.37 6.94
CA GLU A 60 17.11 -1.99 7.29
C GLU A 60 15.72 -1.62 6.73
N VAL A 61 15.03 -0.71 7.43
CA VAL A 61 13.85 -0.01 6.90
C VAL A 61 14.32 1.27 6.23
N VAL A 62 14.16 1.34 4.91
CA VAL A 62 14.59 2.48 4.10
C VAL A 62 13.53 3.59 4.12
N MET A 63 12.26 3.21 4.07
CA MET A 63 11.15 4.16 4.01
C MET A 63 9.85 3.53 4.51
N ILE A 64 8.99 4.34 5.11
CA ILE A 64 7.60 3.99 5.38
C ILE A 64 6.71 5.09 4.81
N GLN A 65 5.77 4.70 3.96
CA GLN A 65 4.70 5.57 3.47
C GLN A 65 3.38 5.17 4.13
N TYR A 66 2.63 6.16 4.61
CA TYR A 66 1.28 5.97 5.13
C TYR A 66 0.28 6.62 4.17
N SER A 67 -0.82 5.92 3.87
CA SER A 67 -1.89 6.43 3.01
C SER A 67 -3.19 5.65 3.31
N TYR A 68 -4.22 5.83 2.49
CA TYR A 68 -5.50 5.18 2.63
C TYR A 68 -5.83 4.34 1.38
N LEU A 69 -6.44 3.18 1.60
CA LEU A 69 -7.12 2.41 0.56
C LEU A 69 -8.62 2.64 0.72
N SER A 70 -9.26 3.17 -0.32
CA SER A 70 -10.71 3.29 -0.38
C SER A 70 -11.28 2.10 -1.13
N PHE A 71 -12.29 1.48 -0.55
CA PHE A 71 -12.96 0.33 -1.13
C PHE A 71 -14.41 0.66 -1.49
N ASP A 72 -14.87 0.17 -2.63
CA ASP A 72 -16.27 0.25 -3.02
C ASP A 72 -17.17 -0.68 -2.19
N SER A 73 -18.47 -0.67 -2.45
CA SER A 73 -19.46 -1.50 -1.73
C SER A 73 -19.23 -3.01 -1.86
N GLU A 74 -18.40 -3.46 -2.80
CA GLU A 74 -18.08 -4.87 -3.00
C GLU A 74 -16.70 -5.27 -2.44
N GLY A 75 -15.91 -4.29 -2.00
CA GLY A 75 -14.56 -4.50 -1.47
C GLY A 75 -13.47 -4.50 -2.53
N LEU A 76 -13.71 -3.88 -3.70
CA LEU A 76 -12.67 -3.56 -4.68
C LEU A 76 -12.03 -2.22 -4.38
N ILE A 77 -10.76 -2.04 -4.74
CA ILE A 77 -10.08 -0.75 -4.58
C ILE A 77 -10.66 0.27 -5.55
N ASP A 78 -11.15 1.37 -5.00
CA ASP A 78 -11.55 2.55 -5.76
C ASP A 78 -10.32 3.37 -6.15
N ARG A 79 -9.82 3.11 -7.38
CA ARG A 79 -8.68 3.83 -7.95
C ARG A 79 -8.96 5.31 -8.21
N SER A 80 -10.21 5.73 -8.36
CA SER A 80 -10.54 7.14 -8.59
C SER A 80 -10.20 8.00 -7.37
N LEU A 81 -10.34 7.42 -6.17
CA LEU A 81 -9.97 8.02 -4.90
C LEU A 81 -8.48 7.90 -4.59
N MET A 82 -7.77 6.93 -5.20
CA MET A 82 -6.32 6.82 -5.09
C MET A 82 -5.57 7.89 -5.91
N LYS A 83 -6.16 8.47 -6.97
CA LYS A 83 -5.49 9.45 -7.84
C LYS A 83 -4.99 10.71 -7.12
N LYS A 84 -5.52 11.05 -5.93
CA LYS A 84 -4.97 12.15 -5.11
C LYS A 84 -3.69 11.78 -4.37
N ASP A 85 -3.47 10.50 -4.06
CA ASP A 85 -2.28 9.99 -3.38
C ASP A 85 -1.28 9.33 -4.37
N ALA A 86 -1.74 8.90 -5.56
CA ALA A 86 -0.96 8.18 -6.57
C ALA A 86 0.02 9.04 -7.37
N VAL A 87 -0.16 10.37 -7.40
CA VAL A 87 0.84 11.30 -7.95
C VAL A 87 2.22 11.11 -7.28
N TYR A 88 2.26 10.58 -6.05
CA TYR A 88 3.52 10.22 -5.37
C TYR A 88 4.14 8.90 -5.84
N LEU A 89 3.35 7.91 -6.27
CA LEU A 89 3.88 6.60 -6.66
C LEU A 89 4.55 6.65 -8.03
N GLU A 90 3.98 7.42 -8.98
CA GLU A 90 4.59 7.65 -10.30
C GLU A 90 5.90 8.46 -10.20
N ALA A 91 6.05 9.33 -9.19
CA ALA A 91 7.28 10.07 -8.95
C ALA A 91 8.47 9.17 -8.53
N LEU A 92 8.19 8.04 -7.85
CA LEU A 92 9.21 7.09 -7.41
C LEU A 92 9.87 6.31 -8.56
N GLU A 93 9.26 6.28 -9.74
CA GLU A 93 9.84 5.64 -10.93
C GLU A 93 10.79 6.56 -11.71
N GLY A 94 10.93 7.85 -11.36
CA GLY A 94 11.71 8.77 -12.20
C GLY A 94 12.27 10.06 -11.60
N GLY A 95 12.02 10.45 -10.35
CA GLY A 95 12.60 11.72 -9.87
C GLY A 95 12.35 12.02 -8.40
N THR A 96 13.36 12.59 -7.78
CA THR A 96 13.46 13.09 -6.40
C THR A 96 12.10 13.37 -5.72
N VAL A 97 11.84 12.65 -4.62
CA VAL A 97 10.67 12.84 -3.76
C VAL A 97 10.91 13.96 -2.76
N VAL A 98 10.05 14.97 -2.75
CA VAL A 98 9.72 15.84 -1.60
C VAL A 98 8.23 16.10 -1.75
N PRO A 99 7.37 15.97 -0.71
CA PRO A 99 7.50 16.58 0.63
C PRO A 99 6.97 15.78 1.85
N VAL A 100 7.49 16.11 3.03
CA VAL A 100 6.76 16.02 4.31
C VAL A 100 6.22 17.41 4.60
N MET A 101 4.91 17.56 4.74
CA MET A 101 4.36 18.57 5.64
C MET A 101 3.03 18.05 6.19
N LEU A 102 2.98 18.07 7.52
CA LEU A 102 1.87 17.65 8.39
C LEU A 102 0.60 18.46 8.10
#